data_AF-A0AAD3CTL8-F1
#
_entry.id   AF-A0AAD3CTL8-F1
#
_cell.length_a   1.000
_cell.length_b   1.000
_cell.length_c   1.000
_cell.angle_alpha   90.00
_cell.angle_beta   90.00
_cell.angle_gamma   90.00
#
_symmetry.space_group_name_H-M   'P 1'
#
loop_
_entity.id
_entity.type
_entity.pdbx_description
1 polymer ?
#
loop_
_entity_poly.entity_id
_entity_poly.type
_entity_poly.pdbx_seq_one_letter_code
_entity_poly.pdbx_strand_id
1 'polypeptide(L)'
;MADEKALLPLKKTSESIKQIKKTLTPFLKLLDKYYNQSSLDKRKEFDIQRIAEAEAAVALAMGTMRYMAFRLKGQERGKKKNDPLRMELDKMRKALVQVKSLRKEESTEKKSTSDAGNKQNSASKRKRIEHDDSSTDGLKKAKKEQN
;
A
#
# COMPACT_ATOMS: atom_id res chain seq x y z
N MET A 1 -2.60 36.05 18.53
CA MET A 1 -3.67 35.20 17.96
C MET A 1 -2.99 34.08 17.21
N ALA A 2 -3.29 32.81 17.51
CA ALA A 2 -2.68 31.70 16.78
C ALA A 2 -3.13 31.76 15.32
N ASP A 3 -2.18 31.75 14.37
CA ASP A 3 -2.48 31.80 12.95
C ASP A 3 -3.42 30.65 12.58
N GLU A 4 -4.61 30.97 12.08
CA GLU A 4 -5.62 29.99 11.70
C GLU A 4 -5.08 29.00 10.64
N LYS A 5 -4.12 29.48 9.84
CA LYS A 5 -3.36 28.68 8.86
C LYS A 5 -2.47 27.62 9.51
N ALA A 6 -1.90 27.89 10.69
CA ALA A 6 -1.07 26.95 11.43
C ALA A 6 -1.88 25.76 11.99
N LEU A 7 -3.20 25.92 12.18
CA LEU A 7 -4.09 24.87 12.67
C LEU A 7 -4.63 23.94 11.57
N LEU A 8 -4.49 24.31 10.29
CA LEU A 8 -4.99 23.52 9.16
C LEU A 8 -4.44 22.08 9.10
N PRO A 9 -3.13 21.83 9.30
CA PRO A 9 -2.59 20.46 9.28
C PRO A 9 -3.23 19.59 10.36
N LEU A 10 -3.41 20.14 11.57
CA LEU A 10 -3.99 19.42 12.70
C LEU A 10 -5.46 19.07 12.46
N LYS A 11 -6.24 20.00 11.89
CA LYS A 11 -7.64 19.76 11.48
C LYS A 11 -7.71 18.60 10.47
N LYS A 12 -6.86 18.64 9.42
CA LYS A 12 -6.77 17.57 8.41
C LYS A 12 -6.39 16.21 9.02
N THR A 13 -5.45 16.19 9.97
CA THR A 13 -5.09 14.95 10.66
C THR A 13 -6.26 14.40 11.48
N SER A 14 -6.99 15.26 12.19
CA SER A 14 -8.18 14.86 12.96
C SER A 14 -9.26 14.25 12.06
N GLU A 15 -9.57 14.89 10.93
CA GLU A 15 -10.51 14.37 9.94
C GLU A 15 -10.07 13.03 9.36
N SER A 16 -8.79 12.91 9.03
CA SER A 16 -8.22 11.66 8.50
C SER A 16 -8.36 10.51 9.50
N ILE A 17 -8.11 10.76 10.79
CA ILE A 17 -8.29 9.74 11.85
C ILE A 17 -9.76 9.33 11.98
N LYS A 18 -10.69 10.29 11.93
CA LYS A 18 -12.13 9.99 11.94
C LYS A 18 -12.53 9.13 10.75
N GLN A 19 -11.99 9.42 9.57
CA GLN A 19 -12.23 8.63 8.37
C GLN A 19 -11.66 7.22 8.48
N ILE A 20 -10.42 7.07 8.97
CA ILE A 20 -9.79 5.76 9.22
C ILE A 20 -10.66 4.93 10.16
N LYS A 21 -11.12 5.51 11.28
CA LYS A 21 -12.02 4.83 12.23
C LYS A 21 -13.29 4.34 11.54
N LYS A 22 -13.95 5.22 10.77
CA LYS A 22 -15.18 4.88 10.03
C LYS A 22 -14.95 3.72 9.07
N THR A 23 -13.86 3.76 8.30
CA THR A 23 -13.53 2.73 7.29
C THR A 23 -13.10 1.40 7.92
N LEU A 24 -12.41 1.41 9.06
CA LEU A 24 -11.95 0.18 9.74
C LEU A 24 -13.02 -0.52 10.56
N THR A 25 -14.00 0.22 11.08
CA THR A 25 -15.07 -0.32 11.93
C THR A 25 -15.74 -1.60 11.39
N PRO A 26 -16.16 -1.69 10.10
CA PRO A 26 -16.76 -2.92 9.58
C PRO A 26 -15.81 -4.12 9.62
N PHE A 27 -14.52 -3.92 9.29
CA PHE A 27 -13.52 -4.98 9.34
C PHE A 27 -13.27 -5.44 10.78
N LEU A 28 -13.17 -4.50 11.73
CA LEU A 28 -12.99 -4.84 13.14
C LEU A 28 -14.18 -5.62 13.69
N LYS A 29 -15.42 -5.24 13.35
CA LYS A 29 -16.62 -6.00 13.74
C LYS A 29 -16.66 -7.39 13.14
N LEU A 30 -16.22 -7.54 11.88
CA LEU A 30 -16.15 -8.84 11.23
C LEU A 30 -15.14 -9.75 11.93
N LEU A 31 -13.95 -9.23 12.22
CA LEU A 31 -12.89 -9.96 12.91
C LEU A 31 -13.29 -10.31 14.35
N ASP A 32 -13.91 -9.38 15.07
CA ASP A 32 -14.37 -9.62 16.43
C ASP A 32 -15.36 -10.79 16.49
N LYS A 33 -16.32 -10.84 15.57
CA LYS A 33 -17.22 -11.99 15.41
C LYS A 33 -16.45 -13.28 15.11
N TYR A 34 -15.55 -13.24 14.13
CA TYR A 34 -14.78 -14.41 13.71
C TYR A 34 -13.89 -14.98 14.83
N TYR A 35 -13.22 -14.13 15.62
CA TYR A 35 -12.33 -14.56 16.69
C TYR A 35 -13.08 -15.08 17.91
N ASN A 36 -14.18 -14.43 18.28
CA ASN A 36 -14.98 -14.78 19.48
C ASN A 36 -15.95 -15.95 19.27
N GLN A 37 -16.10 -16.46 18.05
CA GLN A 37 -16.99 -17.59 17.76
C GLN A 37 -16.32 -18.96 17.99
N SER A 38 -17.12 -20.01 18.21
CA SER A 38 -16.64 -21.37 18.43
C SER A 38 -15.97 -21.94 17.17
N SER A 39 -14.91 -22.75 17.31
CA SER A 39 -14.11 -23.24 16.16
C SER A 39 -14.87 -24.13 15.17
N LEU A 40 -15.95 -24.78 15.62
CA LEU A 40 -16.82 -25.62 14.78
C LEU A 40 -17.73 -24.80 13.86
N ASP A 41 -18.15 -23.60 14.30
CA ASP A 41 -19.06 -22.73 13.53
C ASP A 41 -18.31 -21.86 12.52
N LYS A 42 -17.03 -21.56 12.77
CA LYS A 42 -16.19 -20.67 11.92
C LYS A 42 -16.13 -21.11 10.45
N ARG A 43 -16.03 -22.42 10.19
CA ARG A 43 -15.84 -22.96 8.83
C ARG A 43 -17.10 -22.91 7.97
N LYS A 44 -18.29 -22.79 8.60
CA LYS A 44 -19.57 -22.78 7.89
C LYS A 44 -20.06 -21.36 7.60
N GLU A 45 -19.73 -20.41 8.48
CA GLU A 45 -20.33 -19.07 8.45
C GLU A 45 -19.45 -18.00 7.78
N PHE A 46 -18.11 -18.15 7.82
CA PHE A 46 -17.22 -17.11 7.30
C PHE A 46 -16.47 -17.55 6.05
N ASP A 47 -16.53 -16.68 5.04
CA ASP A 47 -15.63 -16.72 3.91
C ASP A 47 -14.20 -16.37 4.37
N ILE A 48 -13.30 -17.36 4.28
CA ILE A 48 -11.89 -17.23 4.64
C ILE A 48 -11.25 -16.05 3.90
N GLN A 49 -11.64 -15.80 2.65
CA GLN A 49 -11.09 -14.73 1.86
C GLN A 49 -11.45 -13.36 2.43
N ARG A 50 -12.69 -13.16 2.90
CA ARG A 50 -13.12 -11.93 3.55
C ARG A 50 -12.43 -11.68 4.89
N ILE A 51 -12.17 -12.75 5.65
CA ILE A 51 -11.40 -12.65 6.89
C ILE A 51 -9.97 -12.20 6.60
N ALA A 52 -9.29 -12.84 5.63
CA ALA A 52 -7.94 -12.47 5.23
C ALA A 52 -7.85 -11.01 4.74
N GLU A 53 -8.86 -10.53 4.00
CA GLU A 53 -8.94 -9.12 3.61
C GLU A 53 -9.08 -8.17 4.79
N ALA A 54 -9.93 -8.53 5.75
CA ALA A 54 -10.15 -7.73 6.94
C ALA A 54 -8.88 -7.64 7.79
N GLU A 55 -8.17 -8.77 7.97
CA GLU A 55 -6.88 -8.81 8.65
C GLU A 55 -5.84 -7.97 7.94
N ALA A 56 -5.72 -8.11 6.62
CA ALA A 56 -4.77 -7.33 5.82
C ALA A 56 -5.06 -5.82 5.89
N ALA A 57 -6.33 -5.42 5.83
CA ALA A 57 -6.75 -4.02 5.94
C ALA A 57 -6.41 -3.43 7.32
N VAL A 58 -6.68 -4.18 8.40
CA VAL A 58 -6.38 -3.76 9.77
C VAL A 58 -4.87 -3.70 9.99
N ALA A 59 -4.10 -4.70 9.55
CA ALA A 59 -2.65 -4.74 9.64
C ALA A 59 -2.00 -3.54 8.92
N LEU A 60 -2.43 -3.26 7.68
CA LEU A 60 -1.93 -2.13 6.90
C LEU A 60 -2.21 -0.79 7.58
N ALA A 61 -3.41 -0.62 8.13
CA ALA A 61 -3.79 0.60 8.82
C ALA A 61 -3.01 0.78 10.14
N MET A 62 -2.90 -0.27 10.96
CA MET A 62 -2.11 -0.24 12.20
C MET A 62 -0.64 0.06 11.92
N GLY A 63 -0.02 -0.61 10.95
CA GLY A 63 1.37 -0.37 10.58
C GLY A 63 1.59 1.05 10.06
N THR A 64 0.65 1.59 9.27
CA THR A 64 0.72 2.98 8.81
C THR A 64 0.59 3.98 9.95
N MET A 65 -0.34 3.78 10.89
CA MET A 65 -0.48 4.64 12.07
C MET A 65 0.76 4.56 12.96
N ARG A 66 1.33 3.37 13.14
CA ARG A 66 2.57 3.17 13.90
C ARG A 66 3.74 3.89 13.26
N TYR A 67 3.89 3.77 11.93
CA TYR A 67 4.88 4.52 11.16
C TYR A 67 4.71 6.02 11.38
N MET A 68 3.50 6.56 11.21
CA MET A 68 3.18 7.98 11.42
C MET A 68 3.49 8.45 12.86
N ALA A 69 3.14 7.64 13.87
CA ALA A 69 3.40 7.96 15.28
C ALA A 69 4.90 8.07 15.58
N PHE A 70 5.74 7.22 14.99
CA PHE A 70 7.20 7.32 15.14
C PHE A 70 7.74 8.62 14.55
N ARG A 71 7.22 9.08 13.41
CA ARG A 71 7.61 10.37 12.80
C ARG A 71 7.26 11.55 13.70
N LEU A 72 6.03 11.55 14.22
CA LEU A 72 5.50 12.63 15.06
C LEU A 72 6.25 12.76 16.39
N LYS A 73 6.76 11.67 16.94
CA LYS A 73 7.58 11.68 18.17
C LYS A 73 8.99 12.23 17.96
N GLY A 74 9.40 12.56 16.73
CA GLY A 74 10.76 13.01 16.45
C GLY A 74 11.83 11.93 16.65
N GLN A 75 11.43 10.67 16.87
CA GLN A 75 12.33 9.52 16.94
C GLN A 75 12.96 9.19 15.56
N GLU A 76 12.54 9.90 14.50
CA GLU A 76 12.98 9.75 13.12
C GLU A 76 13.97 10.83 12.64
N ARG A 77 14.95 11.29 13.44
CA ARG A 77 16.08 12.05 12.87
C ARG A 77 16.94 11.26 11.85
N GLY A 78 16.54 10.06 11.41
CA GLY A 78 17.31 9.27 10.44
C GLY A 78 16.64 8.11 9.68
N LYS A 79 15.32 7.89 9.73
CA LYS A 79 14.73 6.74 9.00
C LYS A 79 14.30 7.10 7.57
N LYS A 80 15.26 6.93 6.66
CA LYS A 80 15.22 7.17 5.21
C LYS A 80 14.37 6.12 4.46
N LYS A 81 14.43 6.15 3.12
CA LYS A 81 13.83 5.22 2.14
C LYS A 81 13.93 3.72 2.52
N ASN A 82 14.83 3.33 3.42
CA ASN A 82 15.09 1.96 3.84
C ASN A 82 14.53 1.61 5.25
N ASP A 83 13.55 2.35 5.77
CA ASP A 83 12.88 1.97 7.02
C ASP A 83 12.19 0.59 6.87
N PRO A 84 12.50 -0.40 7.74
CA PRO A 84 11.92 -1.74 7.65
C PRO A 84 10.39 -1.73 7.64
N LEU A 85 9.75 -0.93 8.51
CA LEU A 85 8.30 -0.85 8.59
C LEU A 85 7.70 -0.30 7.30
N ARG A 86 8.30 0.76 6.74
CA ARG A 86 7.90 1.29 5.43
C ARG A 86 8.01 0.23 4.31
N MET A 87 9.11 -0.51 4.27
CA MET A 87 9.33 -1.54 3.26
C MET A 87 8.30 -2.68 3.36
N GLU A 88 7.95 -3.11 4.57
CA GLU A 88 6.90 -4.11 4.81
C GLU A 88 5.53 -3.60 4.35
N LEU A 89 5.19 -2.36 4.68
CA LEU A 89 3.93 -1.76 4.23
C LEU A 89 3.86 -1.64 2.70
N ASP A 90 4.96 -1.28 2.04
CA ASP A 90 5.02 -1.21 0.58
C ASP A 90 4.89 -2.60 -0.07
N LYS A 91 5.47 -3.64 0.53
CA LYS A 91 5.26 -5.04 0.11
C LYS A 91 3.79 -5.45 0.25
N MET A 92 3.15 -5.16 1.38
CA MET A 92 1.71 -5.46 1.59
C MET A 92 0.83 -4.75 0.55
N ARG A 93 1.09 -3.47 0.26
CA ARG A 93 0.34 -2.72 -0.77
C ARG A 93 0.49 -3.36 -2.15
N LYS A 94 1.70 -3.76 -2.54
CA LYS A 94 1.97 -4.44 -3.81
C LYS A 94 1.20 -5.77 -3.89
N ALA A 95 1.25 -6.58 -2.84
CA ALA A 95 0.52 -7.84 -2.78
C ALA A 95 -1.00 -7.62 -2.93
N LEU A 96 -1.57 -6.61 -2.25
CA LEU A 96 -3.00 -6.29 -2.38
C LEU A 96 -3.39 -5.83 -3.79
N VAL A 97 -2.52 -5.08 -4.48
CA VAL A 97 -2.74 -4.69 -5.88
C VAL A 97 -2.72 -5.91 -6.79
N GLN A 98 -1.77 -6.83 -6.60
CA GLN A 98 -1.70 -8.08 -7.36
C GLN A 98 -2.93 -8.97 -7.15
N VAL A 99 -3.39 -9.13 -5.90
CA VAL A 99 -4.63 -9.89 -5.62
C VAL A 99 -5.84 -9.26 -6.30
N LYS A 100 -5.91 -7.91 -6.33
CA LYS A 100 -6.99 -7.21 -7.04
C LYS A 100 -6.91 -7.37 -8.56
N SER A 101 -5.73 -7.39 -9.15
CA SER A 101 -5.59 -7.62 -10.60
C SER A 101 -6.00 -9.04 -10.97
N LEU A 102 -5.57 -10.05 -10.21
CA LEU A 102 -5.94 -11.46 -10.43
C LEU A 102 -7.46 -11.66 -10.37
N ARG A 103 -8.14 -11.08 -9.38
CA ARG A 103 -9.61 -11.13 -9.30
C ARG A 103 -10.31 -10.49 -10.50
N LYS A 104 -9.74 -9.40 -11.02
CA LYS A 104 -10.29 -8.72 -12.19
C LYS A 104 -10.17 -9.62 -13.42
N GLU A 105 -9.01 -10.25 -13.61
CA GLU A 105 -8.75 -11.19 -14.72
C GLU A 105 -9.68 -12.41 -14.68
N GLU A 106 -9.84 -13.05 -13.52
CA GLU A 106 -10.78 -14.17 -13.32
C GLU A 106 -12.25 -13.82 -13.63
N SER A 107 -12.64 -12.57 -13.35
CA SER A 107 -14.01 -12.10 -13.63
C SER A 107 -14.26 -11.86 -15.12
N THR A 108 -13.21 -11.52 -15.88
CA THR A 108 -13.29 -11.33 -17.34
C THR A 108 -13.29 -12.65 -18.11
N GLU A 109 -12.54 -13.66 -17.67
CA GLU A 109 -12.49 -14.97 -18.33
C GLU A 109 -13.79 -15.77 -18.20
N LYS A 110 -14.54 -15.59 -17.09
CA LYS A 110 -15.87 -16.23 -16.90
C LYS A 110 -16.99 -15.63 -17.76
N LYS A 111 -16.75 -14.51 -18.46
CA LYS A 111 -17.76 -13.84 -19.30
C LYS A 111 -17.59 -14.13 -20.80
N SER A 112 -16.59 -14.91 -21.20
CA SER A 112 -16.24 -15.14 -22.62
C SER A 112 -16.62 -16.53 -23.18
N THR A 113 -17.44 -17.34 -22.49
CA THR A 113 -17.99 -18.60 -23.04
C THR A 113 -19.40 -18.47 -23.65
N SER A 114 -19.83 -17.26 -23.93
CA SER A 114 -20.98 -17.01 -24.83
C SER A 114 -20.76 -15.68 -25.54
N ASP A 115 -20.03 -15.69 -26.65
CA ASP A 115 -20.54 -15.21 -27.94
C ASP A 115 -19.41 -15.23 -28.97
N ALA A 116 -19.70 -15.77 -30.14
CA ALA A 116 -18.80 -15.84 -31.27
C ALA A 116 -18.78 -14.49 -32.00
N GLY A 117 -17.61 -13.91 -32.27
CA GLY A 117 -17.58 -12.72 -33.14
C GLY A 117 -16.30 -11.91 -33.21
N ASN A 118 -15.36 -12.37 -34.05
CA ASN A 118 -14.61 -11.58 -35.04
C ASN A 118 -13.66 -10.41 -34.63
N LYS A 119 -12.35 -10.64 -34.87
CA LYS A 119 -11.23 -9.75 -35.35
C LYS A 119 -11.51 -8.23 -35.45
N GLN A 120 -10.63 -7.27 -35.10
CA GLN A 120 -9.26 -7.09 -35.63
C GLN A 120 -8.52 -5.88 -34.98
N ASN A 121 -7.22 -6.04 -34.73
CA ASN A 121 -6.09 -5.10 -34.64
C ASN A 121 -6.30 -3.58 -34.40
N SER A 122 -5.67 -3.04 -33.35
CA SER A 122 -5.12 -1.68 -33.35
C SER A 122 -3.68 -1.67 -32.81
N ALA A 123 -2.76 -1.28 -33.69
CA ALA A 123 -1.32 -1.33 -33.52
C ALA A 123 -0.77 -0.34 -32.48
N SER A 124 0.22 -0.83 -31.74
CA SER A 124 1.08 -0.14 -30.79
C SER A 124 1.82 1.05 -31.40
N LYS A 125 1.73 2.22 -30.76
CA LYS A 125 2.66 3.35 -30.97
C LYS A 125 3.36 3.67 -29.64
N ARG A 126 4.50 3.01 -29.40
CA ARG A 126 5.42 3.32 -28.29
C ARG A 126 6.20 4.60 -28.64
N LYS A 127 6.08 5.65 -27.82
CA LYS A 127 6.94 6.84 -27.88
C LYS A 127 8.13 6.61 -26.95
N ARG A 128 9.30 6.37 -27.54
CA ARG A 128 10.62 6.32 -26.89
C ARG A 128 10.98 7.74 -26.46
N ILE A 129 11.27 7.95 -25.17
CA ILE A 129 11.89 9.18 -24.68
C ILE A 129 13.37 8.85 -24.50
N GLU A 130 14.19 9.53 -25.27
CA GLU A 130 15.64 9.55 -25.18
C GLU A 130 16.03 10.24 -23.87
N HIS A 131 16.89 9.59 -23.09
CA HIS A 131 17.60 10.23 -21.98
C HIS A 131 19.01 10.47 -22.50
N ASP A 132 19.27 11.69 -22.93
CA ASP A 132 20.60 12.26 -23.03
C ASP A 132 20.63 13.36 -21.97
N ASP A 133 21.43 13.15 -20.92
CA ASP A 133 22.04 14.30 -20.27
C ASP A 133 23.36 13.89 -19.62
N SER A 134 24.38 14.57 -20.12
CA SER A 134 25.77 14.46 -19.76
C SER A 134 26.03 15.36 -18.56
N SER A 135 26.74 14.87 -17.54
CA SER A 135 27.66 15.70 -16.78
C SER A 135 28.61 14.86 -15.94
N THR A 136 29.87 15.09 -16.28
CA THR A 136 31.13 14.79 -15.64
C THR A 136 31.17 15.16 -14.16
N ASP A 137 31.75 14.30 -13.31
CA ASP A 137 32.70 14.80 -12.30
C ASP A 137 33.63 13.70 -11.73
N GLY A 138 34.85 14.13 -11.41
CA GLY A 138 36.09 13.35 -11.45
C GLY A 138 36.35 12.33 -10.33
N LEU A 139 36.97 11.21 -10.71
CA LEU A 139 37.52 10.19 -9.81
C LEU A 139 39.07 10.21 -9.84
N LYS A 140 39.64 10.77 -8.77
CA LYS A 140 40.77 10.28 -7.97
C LYS A 140 41.95 9.60 -8.70
N LYS A 141 43.09 10.29 -8.73
CA LYS A 141 44.43 9.66 -8.58
C LYS A 141 45.33 10.54 -7.72
N ALA A 142 45.46 10.20 -6.46
CA ALA A 142 46.61 10.54 -5.62
C ALA A 142 47.05 9.23 -4.97
N LYS A 143 48.05 8.58 -5.56
CA LYS A 143 48.80 7.50 -4.90
C LYS A 143 50.06 8.11 -4.33
N LYS A 144 50.18 7.89 -3.03
CA LYS A 144 51.17 8.34 -2.07
C LYS A 144 52.49 7.61 -2.32
N GLU A 145 53.56 8.35 -2.55
CA GLU A 145 54.93 7.90 -2.28
C GLU A 145 55.10 7.78 -0.76
N GLN A 146 55.55 6.63 -0.28
CA GLN A 146 56.38 6.48 0.93
C GLN A 146 56.75 4.99 1.11
N ASN A 147 58.06 4.80 1.28
CA ASN A 147 58.85 3.58 1.50
C ASN A 147 59.31 2.83 0.25
#